data_AF-A0A3M2F5T5-F1
#
_entry.id   AF-A0A3M2F5T5-F1
#
_cell.length_a   1.000
_cell.length_b   1.000
_cell.length_c   1.000
_cell.angle_alpha   90.00
_cell.angle_beta   90.00
_cell.angle_gamma   90.00
#
_symmetry.space_group_name_H-M   'P 1'
#
loop_
_entity.id
_entity.type
_entity.pdbx_description
1 polymer ?
#
loop_
_entity_poly.entity_id
_entity_poly.type
_entity_poly.pdbx_seq_one_letter_code
_entity_poly.pdbx_strand_id
1 'polypeptide(L)'
;MATQAPQLGGIADVSKIPELKSRILFTLGMLIVYRIGAHIPVPGMDAEVLAQFFNQAQGSLLGMFDMFSGGALSRLTIFALGIMPYISAA
;
A
#
# COMPACT_ATOMS: atom_id res chain seq x y z
N MET A 1 18.52 35.01 -24.73
CA MET A 1 17.43 34.46 -23.90
C MET A 1 17.26 32.99 -24.24
N ALA A 2 17.91 32.11 -23.48
CA ALA A 2 17.69 30.67 -23.56
C ALA A 2 17.50 30.17 -22.12
N THR A 3 16.28 30.31 -21.61
CA THR A 3 15.83 29.60 -20.41
C THR A 3 15.76 28.12 -20.78
N GLN A 4 16.87 27.40 -20.54
CA GLN A 4 16.91 25.96 -20.68
C GLN A 4 15.90 25.33 -19.71
N ALA A 5 15.02 24.50 -20.27
CA ALA A 5 14.02 23.72 -19.56
C ALA A 5 14.62 22.87 -18.43
N PRO A 6 13.86 22.54 -17.37
CA PRO A 6 14.35 21.68 -16.32
C PRO A 6 14.61 20.29 -16.93
N GLN A 7 15.88 19.93 -17.05
CA GLN A 7 16.25 18.59 -17.51
C GLN A 7 15.83 17.59 -16.42
N LEU A 8 14.85 16.76 -16.77
CA LEU A 8 14.35 15.66 -15.95
C LEU A 8 15.48 14.65 -15.75
N GLY A 9 16.24 14.83 -14.68
CA GLY A 9 17.14 13.83 -14.09
C GLY A 9 16.35 12.69 -13.44
N GLY A 10 15.55 11.98 -14.25
CA GLY A 10 14.69 10.90 -13.78
C GLY A 10 15.52 9.75 -13.22
N ILE A 11 15.21 9.33 -12.00
CA ILE A 11 15.72 8.15 -11.24
C ILE A 11 17.25 7.97 -11.08
N ALA A 12 18.09 8.47 -12.00
CA ALA A 12 19.54 8.35 -11.96
C ALA A 12 20.21 9.38 -11.03
N ASP A 13 19.64 10.59 -10.92
CA ASP A 13 20.17 11.64 -10.05
C ASP A 13 19.72 11.48 -8.59
N VAL A 14 18.72 10.62 -8.35
CA VAL A 14 18.23 10.24 -7.01
C VAL A 14 19.36 9.64 -6.16
N SER A 15 20.27 8.90 -6.77
CA SER A 15 21.43 8.30 -6.09
C SER A 15 22.54 9.32 -5.78
N LYS A 16 22.54 10.49 -6.44
CA LYS A 16 23.56 11.52 -6.26
C LYS A 16 23.24 12.48 -5.11
N ILE A 17 21.96 12.59 -4.75
CA ILE A 17 21.50 13.47 -3.67
C ILE A 17 21.30 12.62 -2.40
N PRO A 18 22.20 12.70 -1.40
CA PRO A 18 22.15 11.83 -0.22
C PRO A 18 20.87 12.03 0.59
N GLU A 19 20.33 13.25 0.63
CA GLU A 19 19.05 13.56 1.27
C GLU A 19 17.88 12.83 0.61
N LEU A 20 17.81 12.82 -0.72
CA LEU A 20 16.73 12.19 -1.47
C LEU A 20 16.76 10.67 -1.32
N LYS A 21 17.96 10.08 -1.35
CA LYS A 21 18.18 8.66 -1.05
C LYS A 21 17.68 8.29 0.35
N SER A 22 17.99 9.11 1.37
CA SER A 22 17.54 8.86 2.74
C SER A 22 16.02 8.88 2.86
N ARG A 23 15.34 9.84 2.21
CA ARG A 23 13.88 9.94 2.21
C ARG A 23 13.23 8.73 1.52
N ILE A 24 13.77 8.27 0.41
CA ILE A 24 13.25 7.09 -0.32
C ILE A 24 13.44 5.82 0.50
N LEU A 25 14.62 5.63 1.11
CA LEU A 25 14.87 4.48 2.00
C LEU A 25 13.93 4.48 3.20
N PHE A 26 13.65 5.66 3.78
CA PHE A 26 12.68 5.79 4.86
C PHE A 26 11.26 5.39 4.40
N THR A 27 10.79 5.94 3.27
CA THR A 27 9.47 5.59 2.73
C THR A 27 9.38 4.10 2.39
N LEU A 28 10.40 3.52 1.75
CA LEU A 28 10.45 2.09 1.49
C LEU A 28 10.42 1.26 2.78
N GLY A 29 11.16 1.70 3.81
CA GLY A 29 11.11 1.08 5.13
C GLY A 29 9.70 1.10 5.73
N MET A 30 9.01 2.24 5.68
CA MET A 30 7.62 2.33 6.13
C MET A 30 6.66 1.43 5.34
N LEU A 31 6.85 1.32 4.01
CA LEU A 31 6.05 0.42 3.17
C LEU A 31 6.27 -1.06 3.52
N ILE A 32 7.50 -1.45 3.89
CA ILE A 32 7.80 -2.81 4.37
C ILE A 32 7.07 -3.08 5.69
N VAL A 33 7.12 -2.15 6.65
CA VAL A 33 6.41 -2.28 7.93
C VAL A 33 4.90 -2.41 7.70
N TYR A 34 4.32 -1.58 6.82
CA TYR A 34 2.92 -1.69 6.41
C TYR A 34 2.62 -3.08 5.83
N ARG A 35 3.49 -3.60 4.96
CA ARG A 35 3.32 -4.92 4.34
C ARG A 35 3.36 -6.06 5.36
N ILE A 36 4.23 -5.98 6.36
CA ILE A 36 4.29 -6.98 7.43
C ILE A 36 2.97 -6.99 8.20
N GLY A 37 2.46 -5.82 8.60
CA GLY A 37 1.19 -5.75 9.33
C GLY A 37 -0.03 -6.19 8.51
N ALA A 38 -0.02 -5.97 7.19
CA ALA A 38 -1.04 -6.48 6.27
C ALA A 38 -0.97 -8.00 6.04
N HIS A 39 -0.02 -8.70 6.68
CA HIS A 39 0.05 -10.16 6.72
C HIS A 39 -0.25 -10.76 8.08
N ILE A 40 -0.48 -9.95 9.11
CA ILE A 40 -0.86 -10.44 10.43
C ILE A 40 -2.40 -10.50 10.49
N PRO A 41 -3.00 -11.70 10.46
CA PRO A 41 -4.44 -11.85 10.59
C PRO A 41 -4.90 -11.52 12.01
N VAL A 42 -6.13 -11.03 12.14
CA VAL A 42 -6.74 -10.82 13.46
C VAL A 42 -7.05 -12.19 14.11
N PRO A 43 -6.66 -12.40 15.38
CA PRO A 43 -6.91 -13.67 16.06
C PRO A 43 -8.41 -13.95 16.20
N GLY A 44 -8.83 -15.19 15.95
CA GLY A 44 -10.23 -15.61 16.07
C GLY A 44 -11.03 -15.57 14.76
N MET A 45 -10.38 -15.29 13.62
CA MET A 45 -11.01 -15.29 12.30
C MET A 45 -10.39 -16.32 11.36
N ASP A 46 -11.24 -17.02 10.62
CA ASP A 46 -10.83 -18.00 9.61
C ASP A 46 -10.55 -17.30 8.28
N ALA A 47 -9.26 -17.07 8.01
CA ALA A 47 -8.80 -16.42 6.79
C ALA A 47 -9.11 -17.22 5.51
N GLU A 48 -9.28 -18.54 5.61
CA GLU A 48 -9.56 -19.40 4.46
C GLU A 48 -11.00 -19.26 4.01
N VAL A 49 -11.95 -19.26 4.96
CA VAL A 49 -13.37 -19.04 4.68
C VAL A 49 -13.61 -17.63 4.12
N LEU A 50 -12.92 -16.61 4.66
CA LEU A 50 -13.00 -15.25 4.14
C LEU A 50 -12.39 -15.10 2.75
N ALA A 51 -11.25 -15.74 2.49
CA ALA A 51 -10.66 -15.74 1.16
C ALA A 51 -11.61 -16.37 0.13
N GLN A 52 -12.32 -17.45 0.48
CA GLN A 52 -13.33 -18.07 -0.39
C GLN A 52 -14.50 -17.11 -0.68
N PHE A 53 -15.00 -16.40 0.33
CA PHE A 53 -16.04 -15.40 0.17
C PHE A 53 -15.61 -14.25 -0.75
N PHE A 54 -14.39 -13.72 -0.55
CA PHE A 54 -13.85 -12.64 -1.37
C PHE A 54 -13.53 -13.08 -2.80
N ASN A 55 -13.10 -14.32 -3.02
CA ASN A 55 -12.92 -14.88 -4.36
C ASN A 55 -14.25 -14.96 -5.12
N GLN A 56 -15.34 -15.29 -4.44
CA GLN A 56 -16.69 -15.26 -5.03
C GLN A 56 -17.16 -13.84 -5.34
N ALA A 57 -16.69 -12.86 -4.57
CA ALA A 57 -17.04 -11.44 -4.70
C ALA A 57 -16.03 -10.62 -5.53
N GLN A 58 -15.04 -11.25 -6.19
CA GLN A 58 -13.90 -10.56 -6.82
C GLN A 58 -14.31 -9.60 -7.95
N GLY A 59 -15.43 -9.88 -8.65
CA GLY A 59 -15.99 -9.00 -9.67
C GLY A 59 -16.94 -7.91 -9.16
N SER A 60 -17.17 -7.85 -7.85
CA SER A 60 -18.08 -6.88 -7.22
C SER A 60 -17.33 -5.68 -6.65
N LEU A 61 -18.08 -4.65 -6.23
CA LEU A 61 -17.54 -3.52 -5.47
C LEU A 61 -16.69 -3.98 -4.27
N LEU A 62 -17.04 -5.10 -3.64
CA LEU A 62 -16.30 -5.64 -2.50
C LEU A 62 -14.90 -6.13 -2.88
N GLY A 63 -14.72 -6.73 -4.06
CA GLY A 63 -13.42 -7.10 -4.59
C GLY A 63 -12.55 -5.89 -4.92
N MET A 64 -13.18 -4.81 -5.41
CA MET A 64 -12.49 -3.54 -5.63
C MET A 64 -11.99 -2.92 -4.30
N PHE A 65 -12.78 -3.00 -3.22
CA PHE A 65 -12.34 -2.57 -1.89
C PHE A 65 -11.16 -3.39 -1.35
N ASP A 66 -11.14 -4.71 -1.57
CA ASP A 66 -9.99 -5.53 -1.18
C ASP A 66 -8.72 -5.17 -1.95
N MET A 67 -8.84 -4.89 -3.26
CA MET A 67 -7.72 -4.44 -4.09
C MET A 67 -7.13 -3.12 -3.57
N PHE A 68 -7.96 -2.17 -3.14
CA PHE A 68 -7.50 -0.92 -2.54
C PHE A 68 -6.84 -1.12 -1.17
N SER A 69 -7.20 -2.16 -0.42
CA SER A 69 -6.50 -2.53 0.82
C SER A 69 -5.18 -3.27 0.57
N GLY A 70 -4.95 -3.76 -0.65
CA GLY A 70 -3.80 -4.58 -1.02
C GLY A 70 -3.91 -6.04 -0.59
N GLY A 71 -5.15 -6.58 -0.49
CA GLY A 71 -5.44 -7.95 -0.05
C GLY A 71 -5.54 -8.11 1.47
N ALA A 72 -5.58 -7.00 2.20
CA ALA A 72 -5.64 -6.98 3.66
C ALA A 72 -7.05 -7.28 4.18
N LEU A 73 -8.09 -6.97 3.39
CA LEU A 73 -9.50 -7.13 3.74
C LEU A 73 -9.95 -8.58 3.58
N SER A 74 -9.57 -9.25 2.48
CA SER A 74 -9.88 -10.67 2.24
C SER A 74 -9.23 -11.62 3.24
N ARG A 75 -8.20 -11.16 3.94
CA ARG A 75 -7.48 -11.89 4.98
C ARG A 75 -7.78 -11.42 6.41
N LEU A 76 -8.67 -10.42 6.55
CA LEU A 76 -8.96 -9.71 7.81
C LEU A 76 -7.74 -9.50 8.69
N THR A 77 -6.80 -8.71 8.17
CA THR A 77 -5.58 -8.36 8.90
C THR A 77 -5.79 -7.14 9.81
N ILE A 78 -4.79 -6.84 10.66
CA ILE A 78 -4.81 -5.66 11.53
C ILE A 78 -5.05 -4.36 10.71
N PHE A 79 -4.62 -4.35 9.46
CA PHE A 79 -4.83 -3.25 8.51
C PHE A 79 -5.88 -3.59 7.43
N ALA A 80 -6.94 -4.34 7.77
CA ALA A 80 -7.95 -4.79 6.81
C ALA A 80 -8.56 -3.67 5.96
N LEU A 81 -8.79 -2.49 6.54
CA LEU A 81 -9.32 -1.31 5.82
C LEU A 81 -8.23 -0.37 5.32
N GLY A 82 -6.95 -0.70 5.55
CA GLY A 82 -5.79 0.10 5.17
C GLY A 82 -5.91 1.55 5.64
N ILE A 83 -5.72 2.48 4.71
CA ILE A 83 -5.81 3.93 4.94
C ILE A 83 -7.24 4.49 4.77
N MET A 84 -8.22 3.68 4.36
CA MET A 84 -9.58 4.16 4.08
C MET A 84 -10.26 4.85 5.27
N PRO A 85 -10.16 4.36 6.54
CA PRO A 85 -10.76 5.06 7.67
C PRO A 85 -10.18 6.46 7.88
N TYR A 86 -8.87 6.63 7.65
CA TYR A 86 -8.20 7.91 7.75
C TYR A 86 -8.64 8.88 6.63
N ILE A 87 -8.77 8.39 5.39
CA ILE A 87 -9.27 9.20 4.27
C ILE A 87 -10.72 9.62 4.51
N SER A 88 -11.57 8.72 5.01
CA SER A 88 -12.98 9.00 5.26
C SER A 88 -13.23 9.91 6.46
N ALA A 89 -12.26 10.04 7.36
CA ALA A 89 -12.37 10.90 8.54
C ALA A 89 -11.93 12.35 8.26
N ALA A 90 -11.16 12.57 7.20
CA ALA A 90 -10.76 13.90 6.72
C ALA A 90 -11.88 14.54 5.89
#